data_AF-A0A1I8MDJ0-F1
#
_entry.id   AF-A0A1I8MDJ0-F1
#
_cell.length_a   1.000
_cell.length_b   1.000
_cell.length_c   1.000
_cell.angle_alpha   90.00
_cell.angle_beta   90.00
_cell.angle_gamma   90.00
#
_symmetry.space_group_name_H-M   'P 1'
#
loop_
_entity.id
_entity.type
_entity.pdbx_description
1 polymer ?
#
loop_
_entity_poly.entity_id
_entity_poly.type
_entity_poly.pdbx_seq_one_letter_code
_entity_poly.pdbx_strand_id
1 'polypeptide(L)'
;PVQTKDFSEYACLVIVILSHGNRHEEIAAKDGHYSIDDHVLFPILRNATLNDKPKMFFIQACKGSMQSMGYYTDATMFSPPGSANEILKCYSTFEGFVSYRTEKGSIFIQSLCNNLKLFGATKNIKDIMETVTLLVKKQSM
;
A
#
# COMPACT_ATOMS: atom_id res chain seq x y z
N PRO A 1 -7.10 -3.34 -19.12
CA PRO A 1 -6.80 -3.92 -17.78
C PRO A 1 -5.29 -3.86 -17.50
N VAL A 2 -4.86 -3.73 -16.24
CA VAL A 2 -3.42 -3.67 -15.90
C VAL A 2 -2.65 -4.89 -16.42
N GLN A 3 -3.26 -6.07 -16.44
CA GLN A 3 -2.64 -7.33 -16.89
C GLN A 3 -2.16 -7.28 -18.35
N THR A 4 -2.83 -6.52 -19.23
CA THR A 4 -2.57 -6.52 -20.68
C THR A 4 -1.93 -5.22 -21.17
N LYS A 5 -1.62 -4.29 -20.28
CA LYS A 5 -0.99 -3.01 -20.64
C LYS A 5 0.52 -3.21 -20.72
N ASP A 6 1.16 -2.64 -21.73
CA ASP A 6 2.61 -2.66 -21.85
C ASP A 6 3.25 -1.60 -20.94
N PHE A 7 4.14 -2.04 -20.06
CA PHE A 7 4.92 -1.18 -19.17
C PHE A 7 6.43 -1.24 -19.44
N SER A 8 6.87 -1.77 -20.58
CA SER A 8 8.29 -2.03 -20.88
C SER A 8 9.18 -0.79 -20.72
N GLU A 9 8.71 0.38 -21.16
CA GLU A 9 9.41 1.67 -21.07
C GLU A 9 9.43 2.32 -19.67
N TYR A 10 8.69 1.78 -18.70
CA TYR A 10 8.61 2.33 -17.35
C TYR A 10 9.57 1.63 -16.40
N ALA A 11 10.21 2.39 -15.50
CA ALA A 11 11.17 1.87 -14.54
C ALA A 11 10.55 1.21 -13.29
N CYS A 12 9.33 1.61 -12.91
CA CYS A 12 8.63 1.07 -11.74
C CYS A 12 7.11 1.28 -11.85
N LEU A 13 6.37 0.65 -10.95
CA LEU A 13 4.94 0.89 -10.75
C LEU A 13 4.70 1.46 -9.35
N VAL A 14 3.99 2.58 -9.28
CA VAL A 14 3.54 3.18 -8.01
C VAL A 14 2.03 3.25 -8.00
N ILE A 15 1.42 2.74 -6.93
CA ILE A 15 -0.03 2.74 -6.72
C ILE A 15 -0.32 3.43 -5.39
N VAL A 16 -1.22 4.43 -5.44
CA VAL A 16 -1.67 5.17 -4.27
C VAL A 16 -3.17 4.95 -4.11
N ILE A 17 -3.58 4.38 -2.98
CA ILE A 17 -4.98 4.08 -2.68
C ILE A 17 -5.38 4.90 -1.46
N LEU A 18 -6.40 5.74 -1.62
CA LEU A 18 -6.98 6.58 -0.57
C LEU A 18 -8.47 6.22 -0.46
N SER A 19 -8.83 5.36 0.50
CA SER A 19 -10.22 4.91 0.63
C SER A 19 -10.59 4.54 2.07
N HIS A 20 -11.85 4.16 2.28
CA HIS A 20 -12.19 3.32 3.42
C HIS A 20 -11.58 1.93 3.23
N GLY A 21 -11.36 1.22 4.32
CA GLY A 21 -10.87 -0.14 4.29
C GLY A 21 -11.24 -0.87 5.57
N ASN A 22 -10.93 -2.15 5.58
CA ASN A 22 -11.21 -3.05 6.68
C ASN A 22 -10.00 -3.97 6.93
N ARG A 23 -10.14 -4.92 7.87
CA ARG A 23 -9.15 -5.98 8.09
C ARG A 23 -8.96 -6.82 6.82
N HIS A 24 -7.91 -7.62 6.79
CA HIS A 24 -7.65 -8.59 5.71
C HIS A 24 -7.47 -7.96 4.32
N GLU A 25 -6.71 -6.86 4.23
CA GLU A 25 -6.34 -6.24 2.95
C GLU A 25 -7.53 -5.74 2.11
N GLU A 26 -8.65 -5.40 2.76
CA GLU A 26 -9.86 -4.93 2.08
C GLU A 26 -9.89 -3.39 1.95
N ILE A 27 -10.27 -2.92 0.77
CA ILE A 27 -10.57 -1.52 0.47
C ILE A 27 -11.99 -1.38 -0.07
N ALA A 28 -12.65 -0.28 0.28
CA ALA A 28 -13.95 0.06 -0.30
C ALA A 28 -13.77 0.84 -1.62
N ALA A 29 -14.71 0.64 -2.53
CA ALA A 29 -14.94 1.46 -3.70
C ALA A 29 -16.43 1.84 -3.76
N LYS A 30 -16.83 2.60 -4.78
CA LYS A 30 -18.22 3.08 -4.90
C LYS A 30 -19.24 1.93 -5.02
N ASP A 31 -18.81 0.81 -5.59
CA ASP A 31 -19.61 -0.34 -5.98
C ASP A 31 -19.44 -1.57 -5.07
N GLY A 32 -18.56 -1.51 -4.07
CA GLY A 32 -18.36 -2.61 -3.15
C GLY A 32 -16.99 -2.61 -2.48
N HIS A 33 -16.60 -3.78 -1.99
CA HIS A 33 -15.34 -4.02 -1.29
C HIS A 33 -14.43 -4.93 -2.11
N TYR A 34 -13.14 -4.68 -2.05
CA TYR A 34 -12.14 -5.38 -2.85
C TYR A 34 -10.91 -5.73 -2.01
N SER A 35 -10.45 -6.97 -2.13
CA SER A 35 -9.14 -7.43 -1.66
C SER A 35 -8.03 -6.76 -2.49
N ILE A 36 -7.10 -6.07 -1.83
CA ILE A 36 -5.89 -5.49 -2.45
C ILE A 36 -5.08 -6.60 -3.12
N ASP A 37 -4.99 -7.77 -2.52
CA ASP A 37 -4.19 -8.87 -3.07
C ASP A 37 -4.84 -9.43 -4.33
N ASP A 38 -6.09 -9.86 -4.25
CA ASP A 38 -6.77 -10.55 -5.35
C ASP A 38 -7.11 -9.62 -6.52
N HIS A 39 -7.53 -8.39 -6.23
CA HIS A 39 -8.06 -7.48 -7.24
C HIS A 39 -7.03 -6.46 -7.73
N VAL A 40 -5.93 -6.23 -7.01
CA VAL A 40 -4.90 -5.27 -7.42
C VAL A 40 -3.56 -5.96 -7.63
N LEU A 41 -3.01 -6.61 -6.60
CA LEU A 41 -1.65 -7.15 -6.62
C LEU A 41 -1.48 -8.32 -7.59
N PHE A 42 -2.33 -9.35 -7.51
CA PHE A 42 -2.19 -10.53 -8.38
C PHE A 42 -2.38 -10.20 -9.86
N PRO A 43 -3.31 -9.31 -10.27
CA PRO A 43 -3.34 -8.78 -11.62
C PRO A 43 -2.03 -8.11 -12.06
N ILE A 44 -1.35 -7.39 -11.17
CA ILE A 44 -0.07 -6.75 -11.47
C ILE A 44 1.02 -7.80 -11.65
N LEU A 45 1.08 -8.80 -10.76
CA LEU A 45 2.09 -9.87 -10.81
C LEU A 45 1.93 -10.80 -12.03
N ARG A 46 0.77 -10.79 -12.70
CA ARG A 46 0.56 -11.51 -13.96
C ARG A 46 1.05 -10.74 -15.20
N ASN A 47 1.45 -9.47 -15.06
CA ASN A 47 1.96 -8.69 -16.18
C ASN A 47 3.48 -8.87 -16.32
N ALA A 48 3.89 -9.58 -17.37
CA ALA A 48 5.30 -9.89 -17.62
C ALA A 48 6.18 -8.63 -17.83
N THR A 49 5.63 -7.53 -18.35
CA THR A 49 6.39 -6.28 -18.59
C THR A 49 6.72 -5.52 -17.30
N LEU A 50 6.16 -5.97 -16.17
CA LEU A 50 6.44 -5.50 -14.81
C LEU A 50 7.34 -6.45 -14.02
N ASN A 51 7.79 -7.57 -14.60
CA ASN A 51 8.77 -8.43 -13.95
C ASN A 51 10.07 -7.65 -13.68
N ASP A 52 10.70 -7.93 -12.53
CA ASP A 52 11.95 -7.30 -12.07
C ASP A 52 11.86 -5.78 -11.84
N LYS A 53 10.66 -5.18 -11.93
CA LYS A 53 10.42 -3.76 -11.68
C LYS A 53 9.84 -3.52 -10.29
N PRO A 54 10.32 -2.54 -9.53
CA PRO A 54 9.76 -2.21 -8.22
C PRO A 54 8.26 -1.89 -8.28
N LYS A 55 7.49 -2.46 -7.35
CA LYS A 55 6.04 -2.24 -7.21
C LYS A 55 5.76 -1.64 -5.83
N MET A 56 5.46 -0.35 -5.79
CA MET A 56 5.26 0.39 -4.55
C MET A 56 3.78 0.70 -4.33
N PHE A 57 3.26 0.36 -3.16
CA PHE A 57 1.88 0.61 -2.76
C PHE A 57 1.85 1.53 -1.54
N PHE A 58 1.21 2.69 -1.68
CA PHE A 58 0.94 3.61 -0.58
C PHE A 58 -0.55 3.60 -0.30
N ILE A 59 -0.93 2.97 0.82
CA ILE A 59 -2.33 2.67 1.12
C ILE A 59 -2.74 3.43 2.39
N GLN A 60 -3.59 4.43 2.18
CA GLN A 60 -4.32 5.12 3.22
C GLN A 60 -5.72 4.52 3.27
N ALA A 61 -5.92 3.60 4.20
CA ALA A 61 -7.23 3.03 4.51
C ALA A 61 -7.27 2.62 5.98
N CYS A 62 -8.46 2.49 6.56
CA CYS A 62 -8.59 1.84 7.86
C CYS A 62 -8.27 0.35 7.71
N LYS A 63 -7.72 -0.29 8.74
CA LYS A 63 -7.56 -1.75 8.81
C LYS A 63 -8.47 -2.36 9.87
N GLY A 64 -9.72 -1.89 9.92
CA GLY A 64 -10.74 -2.27 10.90
C GLY A 64 -10.73 -1.44 12.20
N SER A 65 -11.80 -1.57 12.99
CA SER A 65 -11.88 -1.09 14.37
C SER A 65 -11.48 -2.22 15.33
N MET A 66 -10.82 -1.90 16.44
CA MET A 66 -10.35 -2.86 17.44
C MET A 66 -11.52 -3.71 18.00
N GLN A 67 -11.77 -4.87 17.38
CA GLN A 67 -12.63 -5.93 17.88
C GLN A 67 -11.81 -7.22 17.91
N SER A 68 -11.67 -7.75 19.13
CA SER A 68 -10.97 -9.00 19.43
C SER A 68 -11.64 -10.16 18.71
N MET A 69 -11.04 -10.72 17.67
CA MET A 69 -11.35 -12.07 17.20
C MET A 69 -10.16 -12.73 16.51
N GLY A 70 -9.75 -13.86 17.10
CA GLY A 70 -9.52 -15.18 16.48
C GLY A 70 -8.71 -15.24 15.19
N TYR A 71 -7.44 -15.64 15.32
CA TYR A 71 -6.58 -16.06 14.22
C TYR A 71 -7.03 -17.38 13.60
N TYR A 72 -7.05 -17.46 12.27
CA TYR A 72 -6.90 -18.70 11.51
C TYR A 72 -6.15 -18.43 10.19
N THR A 73 -5.13 -19.24 9.89
CA THR A 73 -4.73 -19.59 8.52
C THR A 73 -4.01 -20.94 8.51
N ASP A 74 -4.62 -21.96 7.91
CA ASP A 74 -3.96 -23.21 7.53
C ASP A 74 -3.66 -23.13 6.02
N ALA A 75 -2.57 -22.46 5.68
CA ALA A 75 -1.96 -22.29 4.34
C ALA A 75 -2.78 -22.65 3.07
N THR A 76 -3.10 -21.65 2.23
CA THR A 76 -3.35 -21.87 0.79
C THR A 76 -2.10 -21.49 -0.01
N MET A 77 -1.49 -22.46 -0.71
CA MET A 77 -0.43 -22.21 -1.69
C MET A 77 -1.01 -21.52 -2.93
N PHE A 78 -1.05 -20.19 -2.93
CA PHE A 78 -1.14 -19.43 -4.16
C PHE A 78 0.20 -18.70 -4.34
N SER A 79 1.01 -19.16 -5.28
CA SER A 79 2.26 -18.50 -5.67
C SER A 79 2.03 -17.84 -7.03
N PRO A 80 1.72 -16.52 -7.07
CA PRO A 80 1.65 -15.79 -8.34
C PRO A 80 3.00 -15.90 -9.08
N PRO A 81 3.02 -15.84 -10.43
CA PRO A 81 4.24 -15.98 -11.23
C PRO A 81 5.24 -14.81 -11.12
N GLY A 82 5.18 -13.99 -10.07
CA GLY A 82 6.06 -12.85 -9.83
C GLY A 82 6.79 -12.92 -8.49
N SER A 83 7.96 -12.29 -8.39
CA SER A 83 8.76 -12.23 -7.17
C SER A 83 8.13 -11.31 -6.12
N ALA A 84 7.77 -11.87 -4.96
CA ALA A 84 7.27 -11.08 -3.83
C ALA A 84 8.32 -10.12 -3.25
N ASN A 85 9.61 -10.32 -3.57
CA ASN A 85 10.72 -9.53 -3.06
C ASN A 85 10.77 -8.09 -3.63
N GLU A 86 9.99 -7.79 -4.66
CA GLU A 86 9.92 -6.48 -5.33
C GLU A 86 8.74 -5.62 -4.86
N ILE A 87 7.97 -6.11 -3.88
CA ILE A 87 6.76 -5.43 -3.39
C ILE A 87 7.10 -4.67 -2.12
N LEU A 88 6.85 -3.36 -2.15
CA LEU A 88 6.85 -2.52 -0.95
C LEU A 88 5.42 -2.05 -0.68
N LYS A 89 4.81 -2.53 0.40
CA LYS A 89 3.52 -2.03 0.88
C LYS A 89 3.73 -1.11 2.08
N CYS A 90 3.23 0.11 1.98
CA CYS A 90 3.32 1.13 3.02
C CYS A 90 1.92 1.55 3.45
N TYR A 91 1.55 1.18 4.68
CA TYR A 91 0.27 1.54 5.27
C TYR A 91 0.41 2.73 6.21
N SER A 92 -0.64 3.55 6.29
CA SER A 92 -0.75 4.65 7.25
C SER A 92 -0.96 4.20 8.69
N THR A 93 -1.38 2.95 8.89
CA THR A 93 -1.74 2.40 10.20
C THR A 93 -1.51 0.88 10.24
N PHE A 94 -1.42 0.31 11.44
CA PHE A 94 -1.33 -1.14 11.65
C PHE A 94 -2.72 -1.78 11.67
N GLU A 95 -2.80 -3.10 11.50
CA GLU A 95 -4.08 -3.80 11.54
C GLU A 95 -4.82 -3.60 12.87
N GLY A 96 -6.13 -3.34 12.80
CA GLY A 96 -6.99 -3.04 13.94
C GLY A 96 -7.02 -1.56 14.36
N PHE A 97 -6.26 -0.70 13.68
CA PHE A 97 -6.22 0.74 13.95
C PHE A 97 -6.83 1.55 12.80
N VAL A 98 -7.31 2.75 13.15
CA VAL A 98 -7.89 3.70 12.20
C VAL A 98 -6.80 4.55 11.56
N SER A 99 -7.11 5.13 10.40
CA SER A 99 -6.25 6.05 9.69
C SER A 99 -6.85 7.46 9.70
N TYR A 100 -6.06 8.47 10.09
CA TYR A 100 -6.55 9.82 10.34
C TYR A 100 -6.36 10.78 9.17
N ARG A 101 -7.32 11.72 9.02
CA ARG A 101 -7.32 12.78 8.01
C ARG A 101 -7.87 14.09 8.59
N THR A 102 -7.27 15.21 8.18
CA THR A 102 -7.78 16.56 8.42
C THR A 102 -8.30 17.18 7.11
N GLU A 103 -8.84 18.40 7.17
CA GLU A 103 -9.23 19.15 5.97
C GLU A 103 -8.07 19.35 4.98
N LYS A 104 -6.83 19.38 5.48
CA LYS A 104 -5.61 19.52 4.67
C LYS A 104 -5.15 18.19 4.05
N GLY A 105 -5.85 17.09 4.29
CA GLY A 105 -5.53 15.75 3.80
C GLY A 105 -5.08 14.80 4.92
N SER A 106 -4.66 13.58 4.54
CA SER A 106 -4.20 12.61 5.53
C SER A 106 -2.82 12.98 6.05
N ILE A 107 -2.59 12.75 7.35
CA ILE A 107 -1.31 13.06 8.00
C ILE A 107 -0.17 12.25 7.36
N PHE A 108 -0.45 10.97 7.06
CA PHE A 108 0.48 10.07 6.36
C PHE A 108 0.85 10.56 4.96
N ILE A 109 -0.14 10.90 4.11
CA ILE A 109 0.11 11.30 2.73
C ILE A 109 0.79 12.68 2.68
N GLN A 110 0.42 13.61 3.56
CA GLN A 110 1.11 14.89 3.67
C GLN A 110 2.59 14.69 4.03
N SER A 111 2.86 13.85 5.05
CA SER A 111 4.22 13.54 5.48
C SER A 111 5.02 12.86 4.37
N LEU A 112 4.42 11.90 3.67
CA LEU A 112 5.03 11.20 2.55
C LEU A 112 5.39 12.16 1.41
N CYS A 113 4.43 12.96 0.95
CA CYS A 113 4.64 13.94 -0.12
C CYS A 113 5.75 14.93 0.23
N ASN A 114 5.77 15.43 1.47
CA ASN A 114 6.79 16.39 1.91
C ASN A 114 8.18 15.75 1.93
N ASN A 115 8.32 14.53 2.45
CA ASN A 115 9.62 13.86 2.51
C ASN A 115 10.10 13.41 1.13
N LEU A 116 9.20 12.97 0.23
CA LEU A 116 9.57 12.66 -1.15
C LEU A 116 10.07 13.91 -1.90
N LYS A 117 9.43 15.06 -1.70
CA LYS A 117 9.91 16.33 -2.30
C LYS A 117 11.29 16.74 -1.81
N LEU A 118 11.58 16.54 -0.52
CA LEU A 118 12.85 16.95 0.08
C LEU A 118 13.99 15.95 -0.15
N PHE A 119 13.68 14.65 -0.12
CA PHE A 119 14.69 13.60 -0.04
C PHE A 119 14.58 12.52 -1.12
N GLY A 120 13.56 12.58 -2.00
CA GLY A 120 13.32 11.55 -3.01
C GLY A 120 14.47 11.34 -4.00
N ALA A 121 15.32 12.35 -4.19
CA ALA A 121 16.50 12.26 -5.05
C ALA A 121 17.79 11.82 -4.31
N THR A 122 17.79 11.82 -2.98
CA THR A 122 19.02 11.66 -2.17
C THR A 122 18.95 10.51 -1.17
N LYS A 123 17.76 10.00 -0.86
CA LYS A 123 17.55 8.89 0.08
C LYS A 123 16.78 7.76 -0.57
N ASN A 124 17.04 6.54 -0.09
CA ASN A 124 16.25 5.39 -0.50
C ASN A 124 14.82 5.49 0.08
N ILE A 125 13.86 4.83 -0.57
CA ILE A 125 12.46 4.91 -0.17
C ILE A 125 12.20 4.34 1.24
N LYS A 126 12.99 3.37 1.70
CA LYS A 126 12.84 2.79 3.05
C LYS A 126 13.17 3.82 4.12
N ASP A 127 14.29 4.54 4.00
CA ASP A 127 14.68 5.61 4.92
C ASP A 127 13.64 6.75 4.95
N ILE A 128 13.08 7.08 3.78
CA ILE A 128 12.00 8.06 3.65
C ILE A 128 10.78 7.57 4.42
N MET A 129 10.39 6.31 4.26
CA MET A 129 9.23 5.73 4.94
C MET A 129 9.41 5.58 6.45
N GLU A 130 10.63 5.29 6.92
CA GLU A 130 10.97 5.31 8.35
C GLU A 130 10.77 6.72 8.92
N THR A 131 11.26 7.74 8.20
CA THR A 131 11.09 9.14 8.58
C THR A 131 9.61 9.53 8.63
N VAL A 132 8.83 9.14 7.62
CA VAL A 132 7.37 9.37 7.56
C VAL A 132 6.67 8.72 8.74
N THR A 133 7.01 7.47 9.07
CA THR A 133 6.41 6.73 10.20
C THR A 133 6.65 7.45 11.53
N LEU A 134 7.87 7.95 11.75
CA LEU A 134 8.21 8.73 12.95
C LEU A 134 7.44 10.05 13.03
N LEU A 135 7.24 10.74 11.90
CA LEU A 135 6.48 11.99 11.86
C LEU A 135 4.99 11.77 12.13
N VAL A 136 4.39 10.77 11.50
CA VAL A 136 2.97 10.41 11.72
C VAL A 136 2.74 10.03 13.18
N LYS A 137 3.65 9.26 13.79
CA LYS A 137 3.58 8.90 15.21
C LYS A 137 3.60 10.13 16.12
N LYS A 138 4.44 11.13 15.84
CA LYS A 138 4.51 12.37 16.64
C LYS A 138 3.28 13.27 16.51
N GLN A 139 2.61 13.25 15.35
CA GLN A 139 1.44 14.09 15.07
C GLN A 139 0.10 13.43 15.47
N SER A 140 0.13 12.15 15.82
CA SER A 140 -1.05 11.37 16.24
C SER A 140 -1.12 11.18 17.77
N MET A 141 -0.16 11.74 18.53
CA MET A 141 -0.18 11.86 20.00
C MET A 141 -0.57 13.29 20.38
#